data_AF-A0A7V8ZLR8-F1
#
_entry.id   AF-A0A7V8ZLR8-F1
#
_cell.length_a   1.000
_cell.length_b   1.000
_cell.length_c   1.000
_cell.angle_alpha   90.00
_cell.angle_beta   90.00
_cell.angle_gamma   90.00
#
_symmetry.space_group_name_H-M   'P 1'
#
loop_
_entity.id
_entity.type
_entity.pdbx_description
1 polymer ?
#
loop_
_entity_poly.entity_id
_entity_poly.type
_entity_poly.pdbx_seq_one_letter_code
_entity_poly.pdbx_strand_id
1 'polypeptide(L)'
;FEAFSRNPEALDQMIAQSPPTLDVAIRELPVQRKLFRALADIGGETSAAAAELRRSAPPISRALAVGTDVLPETTELNDDLEGSLRSLGSLGRSPLANLTLQGLTTTNATLNPTLRYLGPQVTVCNHWNYFWTFLADHIGEQVPSGTIQRIEVKEAPIGQKNGISSFGAVAPANGEQPLEGDPVRLHGQPYGRAVDENGNADCEQGQRGYLQRVAKGAPEGLNIAVDPRTPGNQGTTFTGKPRVPAGQTFSAEPAGRAPQVVGP
;
A
#
# COMPACT_ATOMS: atom_id res chain seq x y z
N PHE A 1 0.68 19.70 20.96
CA PHE A 1 -0.41 20.50 21.55
C PHE A 1 -0.21 22.00 21.41
N GLU A 2 1.00 22.54 21.58
CA GLU A 2 1.29 23.98 21.41
C GLU A 2 1.00 24.54 20.00
N ALA A 3 1.04 23.71 18.95
CA ALA A 3 0.68 24.12 17.59
C ALA A 3 -0.82 24.40 17.42
N PHE A 4 -1.70 23.71 18.16
CA PHE A 4 -3.16 23.89 18.08
C PHE A 4 -3.66 25.03 18.97
N SER A 5 -2.99 25.31 20.09
CA SER A 5 -3.34 26.41 21.00
C SER A 5 -2.95 27.80 20.47
N ARG A 6 -2.15 27.86 19.40
CA ARG A 6 -1.74 29.13 18.76
C ARG A 6 -2.82 29.76 17.88
N ASN A 7 -3.85 29.01 17.47
CA ASN A 7 -4.93 29.53 16.64
C ASN A 7 -6.29 28.88 16.97
N PRO A 8 -7.00 29.40 18.00
CA PRO A 8 -8.29 28.86 18.43
C PRO A 8 -9.39 29.00 17.36
N GLU A 9 -9.31 30.00 16.48
CA GLU A 9 -10.29 30.20 15.40
C GLU A 9 -10.20 29.11 14.33
N ALA A 10 -8.98 28.64 14.02
CA ALA A 10 -8.76 27.50 13.13
C ALA A 10 -9.25 26.18 13.74
N LEU A 11 -9.17 26.03 15.06
CA LEU A 11 -9.71 24.87 15.78
C LEU A 11 -11.24 24.84 15.72
N ASP A 12 -11.89 25.98 15.99
CA ASP A 12 -13.35 26.09 15.91
C ASP A 12 -13.87 25.79 14.50
N GLN A 13 -13.17 26.27 13.46
CA GLN A 13 -13.50 25.93 12.07
C GLN A 13 -13.35 24.44 11.77
N MET A 14 -12.28 23.80 12.26
CA MET A 14 -12.08 22.37 12.08
C MET A 14 -13.18 21.55 12.77
N ILE A 15 -13.57 21.93 13.98
CA ILE A 15 -14.66 21.28 14.72
C ILE A 15 -15.98 21.47 13.96
N ALA A 16 -16.30 22.69 13.52
CA ALA A 16 -17.52 22.99 12.79
C ALA A 16 -17.62 22.26 11.44
N GLN A 17 -16.49 22.07 10.74
CA GLN A 17 -16.47 21.40 9.43
C GLN A 17 -16.36 19.87 9.52
N SER A 18 -15.99 19.31 10.67
CA SER A 18 -15.82 17.86 10.81
C SER A 18 -17.11 17.06 10.56
N PRO A 19 -18.26 17.39 11.17
CA PRO A 19 -19.52 16.67 10.91
C PRO A 19 -19.98 16.69 9.44
N PRO A 20 -20.10 17.85 8.75
CA PRO A 20 -20.53 17.85 7.35
C PRO A 20 -19.52 17.17 6.42
N THR A 21 -18.22 17.22 6.73
CA THR A 21 -17.20 16.50 5.96
C THR A 21 -17.35 14.98 6.10
N LEU A 22 -17.64 14.49 7.31
CA LEU A 22 -17.91 13.07 7.54
C LEU A 22 -19.18 12.60 6.82
N ASP A 23 -20.24 13.40 6.81
CA ASP A 23 -21.48 13.08 6.08
C ASP A 23 -21.25 12.98 4.56
N VAL A 24 -20.46 13.91 3.99
CA VAL A 24 -20.03 13.85 2.60
C VAL A 24 -19.21 12.58 2.36
N ALA A 25 -18.26 12.26 3.24
CA ALA A 25 -17.44 11.05 3.10
C ALA A 25 -18.31 9.78 3.12
N ILE A 26 -19.27 9.67 4.05
CA ILE A 26 -20.20 8.53 4.15
C ILE A 26 -21.01 8.35 2.86
N ARG A 27 -21.46 9.44 2.25
CA ARG A 27 -22.26 9.40 1.02
C ARG A 27 -21.42 9.11 -0.22
N GLU A 28 -20.26 9.74 -0.35
CA GLU A 28 -19.50 9.76 -1.61
C GLU A 28 -18.46 8.64 -1.72
N LEU A 29 -17.82 8.22 -0.63
CA LEU A 29 -16.78 7.17 -0.68
C LEU A 29 -17.30 5.83 -1.27
N PRO A 30 -18.53 5.37 -0.99
CA PRO A 30 -19.07 4.18 -1.65
C PRO A 30 -19.20 4.31 -3.18
N VAL A 31 -19.51 5.52 -3.68
CA VAL A 31 -19.64 5.82 -5.11
C VAL A 31 -18.26 5.83 -5.75
N GLN A 32 -17.29 6.52 -5.14
CA GLN A 32 -15.91 6.55 -5.60
C GLN A 32 -15.29 5.15 -5.66
N ARG A 33 -15.59 4.29 -4.68
CA ARG A 33 -15.14 2.89 -4.67
C ARG A 33 -15.60 2.09 -5.90
N LYS A 34 -16.80 2.37 -6.43
CA LYS A 34 -17.28 1.72 -7.67
C LYS A 34 -16.50 2.20 -8.89
N LEU A 35 -16.25 3.51 -8.97
CA LEU A 35 -15.44 4.10 -10.04
C LEU A 35 -14.02 3.52 -10.06
N PHE A 36 -13.35 3.42 -8.91
CA PHE A 36 -11.99 2.87 -8.84
C PHE A 36 -11.93 1.39 -9.22
N ARG A 37 -12.96 0.59 -8.91
CA ARG A 37 -13.04 -0.80 -9.38
C ARG A 37 -13.21 -0.87 -10.89
N ALA A 38 -14.13 -0.10 -11.45
CA ALA A 38 -14.34 -0.04 -12.89
C ALA A 38 -13.06 0.40 -13.64
N LEU A 39 -12.33 1.38 -13.11
CA LEU A 39 -11.05 1.82 -13.68
C LEU A 39 -9.97 0.73 -13.60
N ALA A 40 -9.92 -0.03 -12.50
CA ALA A 40 -8.99 -1.15 -12.37
C ALA A 40 -9.32 -2.29 -13.34
N ASP A 41 -10.61 -2.61 -13.50
CA ASP A 41 -11.09 -3.63 -14.44
C ASP A 41 -10.76 -3.24 -15.89
N ILE A 42 -11.09 -2.00 -16.28
CA ILE A 42 -10.75 -1.44 -17.60
C ILE A 42 -9.23 -1.44 -17.82
N GLY A 43 -8.43 -1.08 -16.82
CA GLY A 43 -6.97 -1.09 -16.91
C GLY A 43 -6.42 -2.50 -17.16
N GLY A 44 -7.00 -3.51 -16.50
CA GLY A 44 -6.68 -4.92 -16.71
C GLY A 44 -7.03 -5.40 -18.12
N GLU A 45 -8.26 -5.14 -18.56
CA GLU A 45 -8.75 -5.52 -19.89
C GLU A 45 -7.97 -4.82 -21.01
N THR A 46 -7.69 -3.52 -20.87
CA THR A 46 -6.93 -2.74 -21.86
C THR A 46 -5.50 -3.25 -21.97
N SER A 47 -4.87 -3.61 -20.84
CA SER A 47 -3.52 -4.18 -20.83
C SER A 47 -3.47 -5.55 -21.52
N ALA A 48 -4.47 -6.40 -21.27
CA ALA A 48 -4.60 -7.70 -21.92
C ALA A 48 -4.85 -7.55 -23.43
N ALA A 49 -5.78 -6.68 -23.83
CA ALA A 49 -6.07 -6.38 -25.23
C ALA A 49 -4.85 -5.80 -25.96
N ALA A 50 -4.10 -4.90 -25.34
CA ALA A 50 -2.88 -4.35 -25.91
C ALA A 50 -1.77 -5.40 -26.07
N ALA A 51 -1.68 -6.37 -25.15
CA ALA A 51 -0.74 -7.48 -25.26
C ALA A 51 -1.10 -8.43 -26.42
N GLU A 52 -2.38 -8.76 -26.56
CA GLU A 52 -2.86 -9.62 -27.65
C GLU A 52 -2.81 -8.94 -29.01
N LEU A 53 -3.13 -7.65 -29.09
CA LEU A 53 -2.99 -6.87 -30.32
C LEU A 53 -1.52 -6.84 -30.78
N ARG A 54 -0.58 -6.69 -29.85
CA ARG A 54 0.87 -6.71 -30.17
C ARG A 54 1.33 -8.05 -30.72
N ARG A 55 0.77 -9.17 -30.22
CA ARG A 55 1.06 -10.52 -30.70
C ARG A 55 0.42 -10.81 -32.06
N SER A 56 -0.80 -10.33 -32.26
CA SER A 56 -1.65 -10.67 -33.40
C SER A 56 -1.45 -9.74 -34.61
N ALA A 57 -0.98 -8.50 -34.38
CA ALA A 57 -0.81 -7.51 -35.44
C ALA A 57 0.17 -7.95 -36.55
N PRO A 58 1.34 -8.55 -36.27
CA PRO A 58 2.26 -8.94 -37.33
C PRO A 58 1.75 -10.09 -38.24
N PRO A 59 1.17 -11.19 -37.72
CA PRO A 59 0.55 -12.21 -38.57
C PRO A 59 -0.63 -11.70 -39.40
N ILE A 60 -1.52 -10.89 -38.81
CA ILE A 60 -2.70 -10.34 -39.49
C ILE A 60 -2.27 -9.37 -40.59
N SER A 61 -1.30 -8.50 -40.32
CA SER A 61 -0.74 -7.58 -41.32
C SER A 61 -0.13 -8.33 -42.52
N ARG A 62 0.53 -9.48 -42.30
CA ARG A 62 1.07 -10.31 -43.38
C ARG A 62 -0.03 -11.01 -44.19
N ALA A 63 -1.04 -11.57 -43.52
CA ALA A 63 -2.15 -12.24 -44.19
C ALA A 63 -2.97 -11.28 -45.06
N LEU A 64 -3.18 -10.05 -44.59
CA LEU A 64 -3.90 -9.01 -45.33
C LEU A 64 -3.10 -8.44 -46.50
N ALA A 65 -1.78 -8.29 -46.36
CA ALA A 65 -0.90 -7.88 -47.47
C ALA A 65 -0.87 -8.93 -48.60
N VAL A 66 -0.91 -10.22 -48.24
CA VAL A 66 -1.01 -11.29 -49.24
C VAL A 66 -2.42 -11.36 -49.84
N GLY A 67 -3.48 -11.13 -49.06
CA GLY A 67 -4.86 -11.16 -49.56
C GLY A 67 -5.22 -10.01 -50.50
N THR A 68 -4.58 -8.84 -50.35
CA THR A 68 -4.77 -7.67 -51.23
C THR A 68 -4.22 -7.89 -52.64
N ASP A 69 -3.20 -8.74 -52.81
CA ASP A 69 -2.66 -9.09 -54.12
C ASP A 69 -3.54 -10.08 -54.92
N VAL A 70 -4.53 -10.72 -54.28
CA VAL A 70 -5.23 -11.90 -54.85
C VAL A 70 -6.70 -11.62 -55.22
N LEU A 71 -7.30 -10.49 -54.82
CA LEU A 71 -8.71 -10.16 -55.11
C LEU A 71 -8.88 -8.80 -55.82
N PRO A 72 -8.91 -8.76 -57.18
CA PRO A 72 -9.10 -7.52 -57.93
C PRO A 72 -10.55 -6.98 -58.02
N GLU A 73 -11.58 -7.62 -57.46
CA GLU A 73 -12.99 -7.33 -57.82
C GLU A 73 -13.99 -7.10 -56.66
N THR A 74 -13.57 -6.48 -55.55
CA THR A 74 -14.51 -5.99 -54.53
C THR A 74 -14.13 -4.59 -54.03
N THR A 75 -14.28 -3.57 -54.88
CA THR A 75 -13.72 -2.22 -54.63
C THR A 75 -14.23 -1.54 -53.36
N GLU A 76 -15.53 -1.63 -53.03
CA GLU A 76 -16.09 -0.88 -51.89
C GLU A 76 -15.71 -1.47 -50.52
N LEU A 77 -15.75 -2.81 -50.39
CA LEU A 77 -15.32 -3.49 -49.16
C LEU A 77 -13.80 -3.42 -48.97
N ASN A 78 -13.03 -3.39 -50.06
CA ASN A 78 -11.57 -3.30 -49.99
C ASN A 78 -11.13 -1.88 -49.61
N ASP A 79 -11.80 -0.84 -50.10
CA ASP A 79 -11.51 0.57 -49.77
C ASP A 79 -11.81 0.89 -48.29
N ASP A 80 -12.94 0.40 -47.75
CA ASP A 80 -13.31 0.58 -46.35
C ASP A 80 -12.39 -0.20 -45.39
N LEU A 81 -11.96 -1.40 -45.80
CA LEU A 81 -11.00 -2.21 -45.05
C LEU A 81 -9.61 -1.56 -45.09
N GLU A 82 -9.18 -1.04 -46.24
CA GLU A 82 -7.91 -0.32 -46.39
C GLU A 82 -7.93 0.97 -45.54
N GLY A 83 -9.03 1.72 -45.53
CA GLY A 83 -9.20 2.91 -44.69
C GLY A 83 -9.13 2.60 -43.19
N SER A 84 -9.76 1.51 -42.77
CA SER A 84 -9.72 1.02 -41.38
C SER A 84 -8.32 0.56 -40.97
N LEU A 85 -7.63 -0.18 -41.84
CA LEU A 85 -6.25 -0.65 -41.61
C LEU A 85 -5.23 0.50 -41.64
N ARG A 86 -5.45 1.51 -42.48
CA ARG A 86 -4.62 2.72 -42.52
C ARG A 86 -4.80 3.56 -41.26
N SER A 87 -6.01 3.63 -40.71
CA SER A 87 -6.31 4.28 -39.44
C SER A 87 -5.73 3.52 -38.24
N LEU A 88 -5.84 2.19 -38.19
CA LEU A 88 -5.17 1.35 -37.20
C LEU A 88 -3.63 1.47 -37.29
N GLY A 89 -3.10 1.52 -38.52
CA GLY A 89 -1.69 1.74 -38.79
C GLY A 89 -1.22 3.16 -38.44
N SER A 90 -2.08 4.18 -38.52
CA SER A 90 -1.74 5.55 -38.09
C SER A 90 -1.80 5.67 -36.57
N LEU A 91 -2.75 4.99 -35.91
CA LEU A 91 -2.84 4.90 -34.46
C LEU A 91 -1.62 4.19 -33.87
N GLY A 92 -1.19 3.07 -34.48
CA GLY A 92 0.03 2.35 -34.10
C GLY A 92 1.34 3.11 -34.38
N ARG A 93 1.32 4.05 -35.34
CA ARG A 93 2.44 4.96 -35.66
C ARG A 93 2.36 6.31 -34.94
N SER A 94 1.26 6.59 -34.23
CA SER A 94 1.06 7.85 -33.52
C SER A 94 2.03 7.93 -32.33
N PRO A 95 2.90 8.96 -32.29
CA PRO A 95 3.80 9.17 -31.16
C PRO A 95 3.05 9.29 -29.82
N LEU A 96 1.83 9.83 -29.84
CA LEU A 96 0.98 10.01 -28.65
C LEU A 96 0.47 8.67 -28.08
N ALA A 97 0.15 7.70 -28.93
CA ALA A 97 -0.25 6.36 -28.47
C ALA A 97 0.91 5.66 -27.76
N ASN A 98 2.12 5.76 -28.34
CA ASN A 98 3.34 5.22 -27.74
C ASN A 98 3.71 5.92 -26.43
N LEU A 99 3.59 7.25 -26.36
CA LEU A 99 3.82 8.02 -25.12
C LEU A 99 2.82 7.66 -24.02
N THR A 100 1.55 7.48 -24.37
CA THR A 100 0.50 7.10 -23.40
C THR A 100 0.72 5.69 -22.87
N LEU A 101 1.03 4.73 -23.75
CA LEU A 101 1.36 3.36 -23.36
C LEU A 101 2.65 3.30 -22.52
N GLN A 102 3.67 4.07 -22.86
CA GLN A 102 4.88 4.21 -22.05
C GLN A 102 4.57 4.84 -20.69
N GLY A 103 3.72 5.86 -20.64
CA GLY A 103 3.25 6.49 -19.41
C GLY A 103 2.53 5.49 -18.50
N LEU A 104 1.56 4.75 -19.03
CA LEU A 104 0.84 3.70 -18.28
C LEU A 104 1.79 2.59 -17.80
N THR A 105 2.71 2.16 -18.67
CA THR A 105 3.72 1.16 -18.32
C THR A 105 4.62 1.66 -17.19
N THR A 106 5.03 2.93 -17.24
CA THR A 106 5.89 3.56 -16.24
C THR A 106 5.15 3.74 -14.90
N THR A 107 3.90 4.19 -14.95
CA THR A 107 3.03 4.28 -13.76
C THR A 107 2.84 2.92 -13.13
N ASN A 108 2.54 1.88 -13.91
CA ASN A 108 2.40 0.53 -13.41
C ASN A 108 3.72 0.00 -12.83
N ALA A 109 4.85 0.20 -13.53
CA ALA A 109 6.16 -0.22 -13.03
C ALA A 109 6.55 0.47 -11.72
N THR A 110 6.11 1.72 -11.52
CA THR A 110 6.39 2.51 -10.31
C THR A 110 5.46 2.14 -9.16
N LEU A 111 4.17 1.97 -9.43
CA LEU A 111 3.14 1.79 -8.41
C LEU A 111 2.97 0.32 -7.98
N ASN A 112 3.15 -0.62 -8.92
CA ASN A 112 2.91 -2.04 -8.69
C ASN A 112 3.73 -2.63 -7.53
N PRO A 113 5.04 -2.34 -7.36
CA PRO A 113 5.80 -2.85 -6.22
C PRO A 113 5.19 -2.44 -4.87
N THR A 114 4.81 -1.18 -4.74
CA THR A 114 4.16 -0.63 -3.54
C THR A 114 2.80 -1.28 -3.29
N LEU A 115 1.97 -1.41 -4.32
CA LEU A 115 0.65 -2.04 -4.20
C LEU A 115 0.74 -3.53 -3.85
N ARG A 116 1.73 -4.26 -4.38
CA ARG A 116 1.94 -5.67 -4.06
C ARG A 116 2.35 -5.90 -2.61
N TYR A 117 3.08 -4.96 -2.02
CA TYR A 117 3.47 -5.02 -0.61
C TYR A 117 2.36 -4.53 0.33
N LEU A 118 1.74 -3.38 0.02
CA LEU A 118 0.70 -2.78 0.88
C LEU A 118 -0.68 -3.42 0.70
N GLY A 119 -0.97 -4.00 -0.47
CA GLY A 119 -2.25 -4.63 -0.76
C GLY A 119 -2.65 -5.68 0.29
N PRO A 120 -1.79 -6.67 0.58
CA PRO A 120 -2.08 -7.66 1.63
C PRO A 120 -2.23 -7.06 3.04
N GLN A 121 -1.57 -5.94 3.37
CA GLN A 121 -1.77 -5.25 4.66
C GLN A 121 -3.25 -4.84 4.85
N VAL A 122 -3.90 -4.43 3.75
CA VAL A 122 -5.31 -4.03 3.75
C VAL A 122 -6.23 -5.24 3.57
N THR A 123 -5.96 -6.11 2.59
CA THR A 123 -6.90 -7.16 2.17
C THR A 123 -6.78 -8.46 2.97
N VAL A 124 -5.60 -8.78 3.50
CA VAL A 124 -5.33 -9.97 4.32
C VAL A 124 -5.37 -9.59 5.79
N CYS A 125 -4.56 -8.62 6.21
CA CYS A 125 -4.41 -8.25 7.63
C CYS A 125 -5.43 -7.25 8.14
N ASN A 126 -6.32 -6.77 7.27
CA ASN A 126 -7.42 -5.88 7.65
C ASN A 126 -6.97 -4.62 8.43
N HIS A 127 -5.73 -4.16 8.22
CA HIS A 127 -5.15 -3.06 9.01
C HIS A 127 -5.92 -1.75 8.84
N TRP A 128 -6.55 -1.53 7.69
CA TRP A 128 -7.39 -0.35 7.46
C TRP A 128 -8.58 -0.31 8.42
N ASN A 129 -9.33 -1.40 8.53
CA ASN A 129 -10.47 -1.45 9.45
C ASN A 129 -10.00 -1.44 10.90
N TYR A 130 -8.85 -2.06 11.20
CA TYR A 130 -8.24 -2.02 12.52
C TYR A 130 -7.96 -0.57 12.93
N PHE A 131 -7.26 0.20 12.09
CA PHE A 131 -6.99 1.62 12.33
C PHE A 131 -8.27 2.40 12.66
N TRP A 132 -9.31 2.30 11.83
CA TRP A 132 -10.55 3.04 12.07
C TRP A 132 -11.37 2.54 13.26
N THR A 133 -11.28 1.25 13.58
CA THR A 133 -11.96 0.66 14.74
C THR A 133 -11.36 1.18 16.04
N PHE A 134 -10.02 1.23 16.14
CA PHE A 134 -9.34 1.72 17.34
C PHE A 134 -9.21 3.24 17.37
N LEU A 135 -9.31 3.93 16.22
CA LEU A 135 -9.31 5.39 16.20
C LEU A 135 -10.49 5.97 16.98
N ALA A 136 -11.67 5.35 16.91
CA ALA A 136 -12.84 5.82 17.65
C ALA A 136 -12.63 5.80 19.16
N ASP A 137 -12.04 4.71 19.69
CA ASP A 137 -11.66 4.60 21.11
C ASP A 137 -10.59 5.65 21.48
N HIS A 138 -9.62 5.84 20.58
CA HIS A 138 -8.54 6.81 20.73
C HIS A 138 -9.00 8.27 20.76
N ILE A 139 -10.17 8.60 20.18
CA ILE A 139 -10.78 9.96 20.24
C ILE A 139 -12.04 10.01 21.11
N GLY A 140 -12.25 9.00 21.96
CA GLY A 140 -13.47 8.82 22.74
C GLY A 140 -13.48 9.48 24.12
N GLU A 141 -12.40 10.15 24.55
CA GLU A 141 -12.32 10.78 25.87
C GLU A 141 -13.27 11.98 25.93
N GLN A 142 -14.25 11.94 26.82
CA GLN A 142 -15.27 13.00 26.91
C GLN A 142 -14.75 14.22 27.67
N VAL A 143 -14.97 15.40 27.11
CA VAL A 143 -14.71 16.71 27.73
C VAL A 143 -15.94 17.60 27.58
N PRO A 144 -16.08 18.68 28.37
CA PRO A 144 -17.26 19.56 28.29
C PRO A 144 -17.58 20.12 26.88
N SER A 145 -16.58 20.19 25.99
CA SER A 145 -16.72 20.67 24.61
C SER A 145 -16.83 19.57 23.54
N GLY A 146 -16.97 18.29 23.91
CA GLY A 146 -17.05 17.17 22.97
C GLY A 146 -16.16 15.99 23.36
N THR A 147 -15.35 15.49 22.42
CA THR A 147 -14.35 14.46 22.71
C THR A 147 -12.95 14.89 22.29
N ILE A 148 -11.94 14.36 22.98
CA ILE A 148 -10.53 14.57 22.67
C ILE A 148 -9.79 13.24 22.55
N GLN A 149 -8.54 13.32 22.09
CA GLN A 149 -7.65 12.18 21.98
C GLN A 149 -7.29 11.64 23.38
N ARG A 150 -7.54 10.36 23.64
CA ARG A 150 -7.06 9.63 24.80
C ARG A 150 -5.59 9.26 24.61
N ILE A 151 -4.70 10.18 24.93
CA ILE A 151 -3.25 9.92 24.98
C ILE A 151 -2.83 9.83 26.43
N GLU A 152 -2.56 8.62 26.91
CA GLU A 152 -1.87 8.42 28.18
C GLU A 152 -0.35 8.58 27.97
N VAL A 153 0.31 9.29 28.89
CA VAL A 153 1.77 9.46 28.84
C VAL A 153 2.41 8.11 29.16
N LYS A 154 3.12 7.54 28.19
CA LYS A 154 3.98 6.38 28.43
C LYS A 154 5.32 6.87 28.93
N GLU A 155 5.50 6.85 30.25
CA GLU A 155 6.78 7.17 30.85
C GLU A 155 7.75 6.00 30.71
N ALA A 156 9.00 6.33 30.41
CA ALA A 156 10.08 5.35 30.44
C ALA A 156 10.44 5.03 31.90
N PRO A 157 10.86 3.79 32.23
CA PRO A 157 11.31 3.46 33.57
C PRO A 157 12.45 4.38 34.02
N ILE A 158 12.36 4.85 35.26
CA ILE A 158 13.34 5.78 35.81
C ILE A 158 14.64 5.03 36.09
N GLY A 159 15.77 5.61 35.67
CA GLY A 159 17.10 5.09 35.99
C GLY A 159 17.51 3.81 35.26
N GLN A 160 16.74 3.35 34.27
CA GLN A 160 17.20 2.25 33.43
C GLN A 160 18.39 2.70 32.57
N LYS A 161 19.51 1.97 32.66
CA LYS A 161 20.65 2.15 31.77
C LYS A 161 20.23 1.85 30.33
N ASN A 162 20.60 2.71 29.38
CA ASN A 162 20.21 2.58 27.97
C ASN A 162 18.69 2.53 27.71
N GLY A 163 17.88 3.03 28.66
CA GLY A 163 16.43 3.13 28.48
C GLY A 163 16.03 4.12 27.37
N ILE A 164 14.77 4.08 26.93
CA ILE A 164 14.27 4.95 25.84
C ILE A 164 14.33 6.45 26.17
N SER A 165 14.38 6.81 27.46
CA SER A 165 14.59 8.18 27.95
C SER A 165 16.06 8.56 28.15
N SER A 166 17.00 7.65 27.91
CA SER A 166 18.43 7.88 28.12
C SER A 166 19.05 8.56 26.89
N PHE A 167 19.26 9.88 26.99
CA PHE A 167 20.05 10.60 26.00
C PHE A 167 21.50 10.10 26.02
N GLY A 168 22.04 9.76 24.85
CA GLY A 168 23.41 9.22 24.72
C GLY A 168 23.55 7.74 25.07
N ALA A 169 22.47 6.96 25.00
CA ALA A 169 22.53 5.51 25.14
C ALA A 169 23.57 4.89 24.18
N VAL A 170 24.43 4.01 24.70
CA VAL A 170 25.53 3.37 23.95
C VAL A 170 25.20 1.95 23.50
N ALA A 171 24.05 1.44 23.93
CA ALA A 171 23.50 0.13 23.57
C ALA A 171 21.97 0.23 23.52
N PRO A 172 21.25 -0.72 22.90
CA PRO A 172 19.80 -0.76 22.99
C PRO A 172 19.33 -1.11 24.40
N ALA A 173 18.10 -0.71 24.75
CA ALA A 173 17.45 -1.15 25.99
C ALA A 173 17.38 -2.69 26.00
N ASN A 174 17.99 -3.33 26.99
CA ASN A 174 18.19 -4.78 27.02
C ASN A 174 17.53 -5.45 28.25
N GLY A 175 16.67 -4.73 28.94
CA GLY A 175 16.00 -5.19 30.15
C GLY A 175 16.87 -5.09 31.40
N GLU A 176 17.80 -4.13 31.44
CA GLU A 176 18.49 -3.74 32.66
C GLU A 176 17.47 -3.29 33.72
N GLN A 177 17.74 -3.59 35.00
CA GLN A 177 16.82 -3.23 36.08
C GLN A 177 16.75 -1.71 36.26
N PRO A 178 15.55 -1.11 36.21
CA PRO A 178 15.36 0.30 36.53
C PRO A 178 15.40 0.54 38.04
N LEU A 179 15.43 1.81 38.44
CA LEU A 179 15.21 2.21 39.83
C LEU A 179 13.74 2.05 40.23
N GLU A 180 12.83 2.25 39.27
CA GLU A 180 11.39 2.13 39.46
C GLU A 180 10.72 1.65 38.17
N GLY A 181 9.70 0.80 38.30
CA GLY A 181 8.96 0.20 37.19
C GLY A 181 9.53 -1.12 36.68
N ASP A 182 8.98 -1.62 35.57
CA ASP A 182 9.43 -2.85 34.92
C ASP A 182 10.56 -2.58 33.92
N PRO A 183 11.54 -3.50 33.78
CA PRO A 183 12.62 -3.36 32.81
C PRO A 183 12.10 -3.38 31.37
N VAL A 184 12.46 -2.37 30.58
CA VAL A 184 12.09 -2.28 29.16
C VAL A 184 13.16 -2.85 28.25
N ARG A 185 12.71 -3.44 27.14
CA ARG A 185 13.56 -3.96 26.07
C ARG A 185 13.21 -3.28 24.77
N LEU A 186 14.20 -3.12 23.89
CA LEU A 186 13.97 -2.58 22.55
C LEU A 186 13.09 -3.55 21.75
N HIS A 187 11.91 -3.09 21.39
CA HIS A 187 10.99 -3.78 20.49
C HIS A 187 10.61 -2.83 19.36
N GLY A 188 11.09 -3.13 18.15
CA GLY A 188 10.90 -2.28 16.97
C GLY A 188 11.14 -3.07 15.71
N GLN A 189 10.07 -3.56 15.10
CA GLN A 189 10.09 -4.44 13.94
C GLN A 189 9.52 -3.70 12.72
N PRO A 190 10.30 -2.78 12.11
CA PRO A 190 9.80 -2.00 10.98
C PRO A 190 9.54 -2.91 9.78
N TYR A 191 8.55 -2.55 8.95
CA TYR A 191 8.24 -3.27 7.71
C TYR A 191 7.81 -4.74 7.90
N GLY A 192 7.12 -5.05 9.00
CA GLY A 192 6.50 -6.38 9.19
C GLY A 192 5.66 -6.84 8.00
N ARG A 193 5.79 -8.12 7.67
CA ARG A 193 5.13 -8.78 6.55
C ARG A 193 3.63 -8.94 6.84
N ALA A 194 2.82 -8.71 5.83
CA ALA A 194 1.41 -9.09 5.88
C ALA A 194 1.19 -10.56 5.51
N VAL A 195 2.05 -11.09 4.63
CA VAL A 195 1.95 -12.44 4.07
C VAL A 195 3.32 -13.07 3.91
N ASP A 196 3.36 -14.40 3.96
CA ASP A 196 4.55 -15.18 3.61
C ASP A 196 4.79 -15.23 2.09
N GLU A 197 5.85 -15.90 1.67
CA GLU A 197 6.22 -16.06 0.26
C GLU A 197 5.18 -16.85 -0.56
N ASN A 198 4.34 -17.64 0.11
CA ASN A 198 3.26 -18.41 -0.50
C ASN A 198 1.91 -17.66 -0.48
N GLY A 199 1.88 -16.46 0.11
CA GLY A 199 0.69 -15.62 0.24
C GLY A 199 -0.21 -16.01 1.41
N ASN A 200 0.23 -16.83 2.35
CA ASN A 200 -0.50 -17.11 3.60
C ASN A 200 -0.38 -15.91 4.55
N ALA A 201 -1.39 -15.70 5.39
CA ALA A 201 -1.40 -14.60 6.33
C ALA A 201 -0.29 -14.73 7.38
N ASP A 202 0.45 -13.64 7.55
CA ASP A 202 1.53 -13.52 8.53
C ASP A 202 1.33 -12.30 9.44
N CYS A 203 0.83 -11.18 8.91
CA CYS A 203 0.32 -10.03 9.67
C CYS A 203 1.15 -9.58 10.89
N GLU A 204 2.48 -9.56 10.76
CA GLU A 204 3.42 -9.41 11.88
C GLU A 204 3.19 -8.14 12.71
N GLN A 205 2.74 -7.04 12.09
CA GLN A 205 2.51 -5.75 12.77
C GLN A 205 1.24 -5.66 13.64
N GLY A 206 0.41 -6.70 13.68
CA GLY A 206 -0.85 -6.71 14.44
C GLY A 206 -0.94 -7.80 15.50
N GLN A 207 0.13 -8.54 15.72
CA GLN A 207 0.07 -9.80 16.46
C GLN A 207 0.35 -9.61 17.94
N ARG A 208 -0.33 -10.42 18.75
CA ARG A 208 -0.28 -10.34 20.21
C ARG A 208 0.84 -11.23 20.73
N GLY A 209 1.78 -10.64 21.45
CA GLY A 209 2.85 -11.36 22.13
C GLY A 209 4.06 -10.47 22.33
N TYR A 210 4.82 -10.72 23.39
CA TYR A 210 6.09 -10.05 23.62
C TYR A 210 7.22 -11.07 23.43
N LEU A 211 7.84 -11.04 22.25
CA LEU A 211 8.94 -11.94 21.95
C LEU A 211 10.18 -11.49 22.71
N GLN A 212 10.80 -12.40 23.46
CA GLN A 212 11.97 -12.03 24.27
C GLN A 212 13.20 -11.69 23.40
N ARG A 213 13.34 -12.33 22.23
CA ARG A 213 14.43 -12.05 21.29
C ARG A 213 14.03 -12.42 19.86
N VAL A 214 14.07 -11.43 18.97
CA VAL A 214 14.00 -11.59 17.50
C VAL A 214 14.95 -10.58 16.87
N ALA A 215 16.22 -10.94 16.80
CA ALA A 215 17.30 -10.02 16.44
C ALA A 215 18.36 -10.74 15.62
N LYS A 216 18.01 -11.14 14.40
CA LYS A 216 18.92 -11.83 13.50
C LYS A 216 20.14 -10.95 13.21
N GLY A 217 21.33 -11.51 13.41
CA GLY A 217 22.61 -10.80 13.22
C GLY A 217 23.02 -9.88 14.37
N ALA A 218 22.21 -9.72 15.41
CA ALA A 218 22.61 -8.99 16.62
C ALA A 218 23.48 -9.85 17.54
N PRO A 219 24.43 -9.24 18.30
CA PRO A 219 25.25 -9.94 19.28
C PRO A 219 24.45 -10.87 20.21
N GLU A 220 25.06 -11.97 20.61
CA GLU A 220 24.52 -12.85 21.66
C GLU A 220 24.38 -12.08 22.97
N GLY A 221 23.31 -12.35 23.74
CA GLY A 221 23.00 -11.66 25.00
C GLY A 221 22.06 -10.45 24.90
N LEU A 222 21.65 -10.03 23.68
CA LEU A 222 20.64 -8.98 23.50
C LEU A 222 19.21 -9.55 23.48
N ASN A 223 18.42 -9.29 24.51
CA ASN A 223 16.99 -9.58 24.60
C ASN A 223 16.18 -8.47 23.92
N ILE A 224 16.35 -8.32 22.61
CA ILE A 224 15.66 -7.31 21.80
C ILE A 224 14.89 -7.95 20.65
N ALA A 225 13.84 -7.28 20.18
CA ALA A 225 13.04 -7.71 19.03
C ALA A 225 13.07 -6.61 17.96
N VAL A 226 13.96 -6.76 16.99
CA VAL A 226 14.20 -5.75 15.93
C VAL A 226 14.13 -6.30 14.51
N ASP A 227 14.24 -7.62 14.35
CA ASP A 227 14.00 -8.26 13.07
C ASP A 227 12.49 -8.47 12.91
N PRO A 228 11.86 -7.85 11.91
CA PRO A 228 10.43 -8.03 11.71
C PRO A 228 10.07 -9.46 11.30
N ARG A 229 11.00 -10.28 10.77
CA ARG A 229 10.71 -11.63 10.24
C ARG A 229 10.58 -12.61 11.40
N THR A 230 9.41 -12.61 12.01
CA THR A 230 9.10 -13.46 13.14
C THR A 230 9.04 -14.92 12.66
N PRO A 231 9.67 -15.88 13.36
CA PRO A 231 9.63 -17.27 12.93
C PRO A 231 8.20 -17.82 12.84
N GLY A 232 7.90 -18.44 11.70
CA GLY A 232 6.57 -19.00 11.40
C GLY A 232 5.56 -17.94 10.97
N ASN A 233 4.39 -18.40 10.52
CA ASN A 233 3.30 -17.49 10.16
C ASN A 233 2.53 -17.11 11.42
N GLN A 234 2.42 -15.81 11.71
CA GLN A 234 1.65 -15.38 12.88
C GLN A 234 0.13 -15.50 12.65
N GLY A 235 -0.27 -15.76 11.40
CA GLY A 235 -1.67 -15.96 11.01
C GLY A 235 -2.40 -14.65 10.73
N THR A 236 -3.72 -14.69 10.82
CA THR A 236 -4.56 -13.52 10.57
C THR A 236 -4.71 -12.68 11.84
N THR A 237 -4.91 -11.38 11.67
CA THR A 237 -5.52 -10.54 12.71
C THR A 237 -7.04 -10.79 12.72
N PHE A 238 -7.71 -10.66 13.87
CA PHE A 238 -9.17 -10.72 14.10
C PHE A 238 -10.03 -11.25 12.92
N THR A 239 -10.46 -10.39 11.99
CA THR A 239 -11.32 -10.71 10.83
C THR A 239 -10.59 -10.72 9.48
N GLY A 240 -9.26 -10.85 9.51
CA GLY A 240 -8.40 -10.95 8.34
C GLY A 240 -8.63 -12.24 7.54
N LYS A 241 -8.14 -12.26 6.30
CA LYS A 241 -8.21 -13.45 5.43
C LYS A 241 -7.00 -14.36 5.68
N PRO A 242 -7.14 -15.70 5.60
CA PRO A 242 -6.03 -16.62 5.85
C PRO A 242 -4.93 -16.59 4.78
N ARG A 243 -5.21 -16.00 3.62
CA ARG A 243 -4.28 -15.89 2.49
C ARG A 243 -4.73 -14.82 1.51
N VAL A 244 -3.82 -14.42 0.63
CA VAL A 244 -4.10 -13.58 -0.54
C VAL A 244 -5.16 -14.28 -1.42
N PRO A 245 -6.20 -13.54 -1.88
CA PRO A 245 -7.19 -14.07 -2.82
C PRO A 245 -6.55 -14.60 -4.11
N ALA A 246 -7.13 -15.67 -4.66
CA ALA A 246 -6.66 -16.25 -5.92
C ALA A 246 -6.66 -15.21 -7.05
N GLY A 247 -5.63 -15.26 -7.90
CA GLY A 247 -5.46 -14.35 -9.04
C GLY A 247 -4.85 -12.98 -8.69
N GLN A 248 -4.67 -12.65 -7.40
CA GLN A 248 -4.00 -11.40 -7.01
C GLN A 248 -2.49 -11.60 -6.92
N THR A 249 -1.77 -10.51 -7.20
CA THR A 249 -0.31 -10.48 -7.04
C THR A 249 0.08 -9.80 -5.74
N PHE A 250 1.17 -10.26 -5.12
CA PHE A 250 1.62 -9.77 -3.81
C PHE A 250 3.15 -9.80 -3.71
N SER A 251 3.67 -9.19 -2.65
CA SER A 251 5.08 -9.28 -2.23
C SER A 251 5.12 -9.38 -0.71
N ALA A 252 5.83 -10.38 -0.19
CA ALA A 252 6.10 -10.48 1.24
C ALA A 252 7.02 -9.34 1.72
N GLU A 253 7.89 -8.85 0.83
CA GLU A 253 8.90 -7.85 1.13
C GLU A 253 8.60 -6.50 0.46
N PRO A 254 8.91 -5.36 1.09
CA PRO A 254 8.80 -4.07 0.43
C PRO A 254 9.80 -4.04 -0.72
N ALA A 255 9.29 -3.76 -1.91
CA ALA A 255 10.06 -3.60 -3.13
C ALA A 255 9.71 -2.27 -3.78
N GLY A 256 10.66 -1.69 -4.51
CA GLY A 256 10.49 -0.41 -5.20
C GLY A 256 11.79 0.38 -5.18
N ARG A 257 12.00 1.20 -6.21
CA ARG A 257 13.07 2.20 -6.17
C ARG A 257 12.53 3.39 -5.38
N ALA A 258 13.27 3.85 -4.36
CA ALA A 258 13.05 5.19 -3.84
C ALA A 258 13.12 6.17 -5.03
N PRO A 259 12.22 7.18 -5.09
CA PRO A 259 12.36 8.25 -6.07
C PRO A 259 13.80 8.77 -5.99
N GLN A 260 14.51 8.81 -7.12
CA GLN A 260 15.80 9.47 -7.12
C GLN A 260 15.53 10.94 -6.83
N VAL A 261 15.99 11.41 -5.67
CA VAL A 261 16.05 12.83 -5.37
C VAL A 261 17.10 13.39 -6.33
N VAL A 262 16.64 13.92 -7.47
CA VAL A 262 17.50 14.71 -8.34
C VAL A 262 17.85 15.94 -7.50
N GLY A 263 19.12 16.03 -7.09
CA GLY A 263 19.61 17.17 -6.34
C GLY A 263 19.39 18.48 -7.11
N PRO A 264 19.37 19.62 -6.41
CA PRO A 264 19.23 20.93 -7.02
C PRO A 264 20.34 21.22 -8.04
#